data_AF-A0A1B8AXD4-F1
#
_entry.id   AF-A0A1B8AXD4-F1
#
_cell.length_a   1.000
_cell.length_b   1.000
_cell.length_c   1.000
_cell.angle_alpha   90.00
_cell.angle_beta   90.00
_cell.angle_gamma   90.00
#
_symmetry.space_group_name_H-M   'P 1'
#
loop_
_entity.id
_entity.type
_entity.pdbx_description
1 polymer ?
#
loop_
_entity_poly.entity_id
_entity_poly.type
_entity_poly.pdbx_seq_one_letter_code
_entity_poly.pdbx_strand_id
1 'polypeptide(L)'
;MKRNAVALVLLAGFGGKAECRENATMVQSFEQIKPSNELIWTPCFDNFTCSRLQVPLDYSNPDLGTTPIAFMKLAGKNATSDSQSLLIIPGGPGGSSIDLLQEYKDQVGQMFGETYSFVALDPRGVERSGPKIDCFRNNKEARTAFNRAHYTGATNTSSNSFEEQYYSAEIYGDLCNEEVKTKSPFGYYVTTPAVARDILTFIEADAKLAGREPSEAKLWGFGNSYASIIGTTFASMFPDRVERLVLESILDVDQYYDNNWRSNFVDSDKAFEQFPILCHAAGADLCSFWGPTPENIMTRVDTIIRNISSHPIPVSGIDSNTLPGLATYSDLKSLIAYGLYEPRTYFPIFADTFAELENGNASSLIGWSEKLFLTIDVDVVIRCADSYRNNKLVTIEEWKDYIEESISSSKYIGDIFPIWARTILCRSLKPQLPDSMMLQGPVTGVDKPMSFPILFTSNTLDPVAPAAKYFSQ
;
A
#
# COMPACT_ATOMS: atom_id res chain seq x y z
N MET A 1 43.85 45.58 -69.34
CA MET A 1 42.68 44.95 -68.71
C MET A 1 42.84 45.04 -67.19
N LYS A 2 41.75 45.33 -66.48
CA LYS A 2 41.56 45.45 -65.02
C LYS A 2 41.68 46.86 -64.41
N ARG A 3 40.50 47.37 -64.04
CA ARG A 3 40.20 48.39 -63.03
C ARG A 3 39.03 47.85 -62.20
N ASN A 4 38.98 48.21 -60.91
CA ASN A 4 37.87 48.21 -59.91
C ASN A 4 38.45 47.75 -58.55
N ALA A 5 38.55 48.53 -57.47
CA ALA A 5 37.62 49.42 -56.74
C ALA A 5 36.66 48.68 -55.76
N VAL A 6 36.97 48.85 -54.46
CA VAL A 6 36.13 49.06 -53.24
C VAL A 6 34.78 48.36 -53.09
N ALA A 7 34.54 47.71 -51.93
CA ALA A 7 33.38 47.95 -51.04
C ALA A 7 33.40 47.10 -49.75
N LEU A 8 33.11 47.78 -48.63
CA LEU A 8 32.74 47.25 -47.31
C LEU A 8 31.24 46.93 -47.33
N VAL A 9 30.79 45.75 -46.87
CA VAL A 9 29.37 45.48 -46.58
C VAL A 9 29.23 44.63 -45.31
N LEU A 10 28.32 45.09 -44.44
CA LEU A 10 27.85 44.53 -43.17
C LEU A 10 27.12 43.18 -43.33
N LEU A 11 27.21 42.33 -42.30
CA LEU A 11 26.15 41.38 -41.96
C LEU A 11 25.81 41.51 -40.47
N ALA A 12 24.63 42.09 -40.20
CA ALA A 12 23.93 41.94 -38.95
C ALA A 12 23.32 40.53 -38.89
N GLY A 13 23.45 39.85 -37.75
CA GLY A 13 22.86 38.55 -37.48
C GLY A 13 22.44 38.46 -36.01
N PHE A 14 21.14 38.50 -35.80
CA PHE A 14 20.36 38.43 -34.56
C PHE A 14 21.04 37.80 -33.33
N GLY A 15 21.12 38.59 -32.27
CA GLY A 15 21.35 38.11 -30.91
C GLY A 15 20.11 37.36 -30.41
N GLY A 16 20.17 36.03 -30.47
CA GLY A 16 19.43 35.18 -29.54
C GLY A 16 20.29 35.01 -28.30
N LYS A 17 19.86 35.57 -27.17
CA LYS A 17 20.41 35.18 -25.86
C LYS A 17 20.13 33.69 -25.71
N ALA A 18 21.16 32.86 -25.80
CA ALA A 18 21.13 31.57 -25.15
C ALA A 18 21.00 31.88 -23.65
N GLU A 19 19.77 31.82 -23.13
CA GLU A 19 19.58 31.63 -21.69
C GLU A 19 20.20 30.28 -21.38
N CYS A 20 21.45 30.31 -20.90
CA CYS A 20 21.98 29.22 -20.12
C CYS A 20 20.97 28.99 -18.99
N ARG A 21 20.17 27.91 -19.09
CA ARG A 21 19.42 27.39 -17.95
C ARG A 21 20.40 27.31 -16.80
N GLU A 22 20.14 28.07 -15.73
CA GLU A 22 20.82 27.89 -14.46
C GLU A 22 20.87 26.39 -14.17
N ASN A 23 22.04 25.86 -13.83
CA ASN A 23 22.19 24.49 -13.36
C ASN A 23 21.14 24.29 -12.26
N ALA A 24 20.07 23.57 -12.58
CA ALA A 24 19.01 23.32 -11.62
C ALA A 24 19.65 22.62 -10.43
N THR A 25 19.72 23.31 -9.30
CA THR A 25 20.34 22.81 -8.08
C THR A 25 19.66 21.51 -7.72
N MET A 26 20.43 20.42 -7.63
CA MET A 26 19.90 19.12 -7.23
C MET A 26 19.30 19.21 -5.84
N VAL A 27 17.99 18.94 -5.73
CA VAL A 27 17.29 18.97 -4.45
C VAL A 27 17.45 17.65 -3.71
N GLN A 28 17.49 17.73 -2.38
CA GLN A 28 17.63 16.58 -1.48
C GLN A 28 16.39 16.38 -0.61
N SER A 29 15.32 17.13 -0.89
CA SER A 29 14.05 17.05 -0.18
C SER A 29 12.90 17.55 -1.07
N PHE A 30 11.71 16.94 -0.94
CA PHE A 30 10.52 17.35 -1.70
C PHE A 30 10.00 18.72 -1.23
N GLU A 31 10.29 19.11 0.00
CA GLU A 31 9.94 20.43 0.55
C GLU A 31 10.65 21.57 -0.18
N GLN A 32 11.81 21.31 -0.79
CA GLN A 32 12.54 22.26 -1.63
C GLN A 32 11.88 22.47 -2.99
N ILE A 33 10.96 21.58 -3.39
CA ILE A 33 10.21 21.67 -4.64
C ILE A 33 8.91 22.43 -4.35
N LYS A 34 8.72 23.57 -5.03
CA LYS A 34 7.47 24.32 -4.94
C LYS A 34 6.37 23.59 -5.74
N PRO A 35 5.19 23.33 -5.15
CA PRO A 35 4.06 22.80 -5.91
C PRO A 35 3.65 23.69 -7.09
N SER A 36 3.25 23.07 -8.20
CA SER A 36 2.92 23.74 -9.46
C SER A 36 1.69 23.12 -10.12
N ASN A 37 0.89 23.94 -10.80
CA ASN A 37 -0.24 23.46 -11.63
C ASN A 37 0.23 22.82 -12.94
N GLU A 38 1.50 22.99 -13.30
CA GLU A 38 2.14 22.33 -14.43
C GLU A 38 3.17 21.31 -13.93
N LEU A 39 3.32 20.21 -14.66
CA LEU A 39 4.30 19.17 -14.36
C LEU A 39 5.72 19.69 -14.66
N ILE A 40 6.45 20.03 -13.59
CA ILE A 40 7.83 20.52 -13.66
C ILE A 40 8.74 19.49 -12.99
N TRP A 41 9.65 18.90 -13.77
CA TRP A 41 10.65 17.95 -13.28
C TRP A 41 11.91 18.69 -12.80
N THR A 42 12.27 18.52 -11.54
CA THR A 42 13.46 19.09 -10.90
C THR A 42 14.47 17.98 -10.59
N PRO A 43 15.76 18.10 -10.93
CA PRO A 43 16.77 17.11 -10.53
C PRO A 43 16.78 16.91 -9.01
N CYS A 44 16.75 15.66 -8.57
CA CYS A 44 16.67 15.31 -7.16
C CYS A 44 17.39 13.98 -6.89
N PHE A 45 17.91 13.80 -5.67
CA PHE A 45 18.43 12.51 -5.19
C PHE A 45 19.34 11.78 -6.21
N ASP A 46 20.34 12.49 -6.74
CA ASP A 46 21.28 12.02 -7.76
C ASP A 46 20.68 11.75 -9.15
N ASN A 47 20.07 10.59 -9.36
CA ASN A 47 19.66 10.09 -10.67
C ASN A 47 18.16 10.26 -10.96
N PHE A 48 17.43 10.91 -10.06
CA PHE A 48 16.00 11.11 -10.20
C PHE A 48 15.66 12.53 -10.66
N THR A 49 14.45 12.67 -11.18
CA THR A 49 13.77 13.97 -11.23
C THR A 49 12.48 13.88 -10.45
N CYS A 50 12.16 14.93 -9.69
CA CYS A 50 11.02 14.96 -8.80
C CYS A 50 10.07 16.09 -9.20
N SER A 51 8.79 15.92 -8.90
CA SER A 51 7.77 16.95 -9.12
C SER A 51 6.74 16.97 -7.99
N ARG A 52 6.08 18.12 -7.82
CA ARG A 52 4.91 18.30 -6.95
C ARG A 52 3.80 18.94 -7.76
N LEU A 53 2.93 18.10 -8.32
CA LEU A 53 1.83 18.52 -9.17
C LEU A 53 0.63 18.91 -8.30
N GLN A 54 0.15 20.13 -8.44
CA GLN A 54 -1.06 20.60 -7.77
C GLN A 54 -2.29 20.02 -8.46
N VAL A 55 -3.14 19.37 -7.68
CA VAL A 55 -4.43 18.85 -8.13
C VAL A 55 -5.56 19.43 -7.25
N PRO A 56 -6.79 19.54 -7.76
CA PRO A 56 -7.94 19.91 -6.94
C PRO A 56 -8.15 18.92 -5.79
N LEU A 57 -8.54 19.44 -4.61
CA LEU A 57 -9.01 18.61 -3.50
C LEU A 57 -10.25 17.81 -3.92
N ASP A 58 -11.20 18.48 -4.57
CA ASP A 58 -12.37 17.91 -5.23
C ASP A 58 -12.44 18.42 -6.68
N TYR A 59 -12.38 17.50 -7.65
CA TYR A 59 -12.42 17.85 -9.08
C TYR A 59 -13.78 18.41 -9.53
N SER A 60 -14.86 18.17 -8.79
CA SER A 60 -16.17 18.77 -9.06
C SER A 60 -16.33 20.16 -8.46
N ASN A 61 -15.44 20.55 -7.52
CA ASN A 61 -15.44 21.85 -6.87
C ASN A 61 -14.01 22.39 -6.68
N PRO A 62 -13.38 22.90 -7.76
CA PRO A 62 -12.00 23.40 -7.71
C PRO A 62 -11.77 24.56 -6.73
N ASP A 63 -12.83 25.29 -6.37
CA ASP A 63 -12.76 26.43 -5.44
C ASP A 63 -12.46 26.01 -4.00
N LEU A 64 -12.60 24.72 -3.66
CA LEU A 64 -12.20 24.18 -2.35
C LEU A 64 -10.69 24.23 -2.10
N GLY A 65 -9.91 24.38 -3.17
CA GLY A 65 -8.46 24.46 -3.11
C GLY A 65 -7.77 23.23 -3.69
N THR A 66 -6.46 23.17 -3.48
CA THR A 66 -5.58 22.19 -4.13
C THR A 66 -4.72 21.47 -3.10
N THR A 67 -4.21 20.32 -3.52
CA THR A 67 -3.23 19.54 -2.77
C THR A 67 -2.08 19.11 -3.69
N PRO A 68 -0.83 19.09 -3.21
CA PRO A 68 0.29 18.64 -4.02
C PRO A 68 0.38 17.12 -4.01
N ILE A 69 0.57 16.54 -5.20
CA ILE A 69 0.92 15.14 -5.41
C ILE A 69 2.40 15.04 -5.79
N ALA A 70 3.16 14.30 -5.00
CA ALA A 70 4.57 14.06 -5.22
C ALA A 70 4.77 12.96 -6.25
N PHE A 71 5.66 13.23 -7.21
CA PHE A 71 6.12 12.28 -8.21
C PHE A 71 7.64 12.19 -8.21
N MET A 72 8.17 11.00 -8.46
CA MET A 72 9.58 10.73 -8.70
C MET A 72 9.72 9.99 -10.03
N LYS A 73 10.70 10.36 -10.83
CA LYS A 73 10.99 9.73 -12.13
C LYS A 73 12.43 9.30 -12.23
N LEU A 74 12.62 8.07 -12.69
CA LEU A 74 13.91 7.48 -13.06
C LEU A 74 13.86 7.12 -14.55
N ALA A 75 14.76 7.71 -15.34
CA ALA A 75 14.92 7.31 -16.73
C ALA A 75 15.56 5.91 -16.79
N GLY A 76 14.98 5.00 -17.57
CA GLY A 76 15.62 3.73 -17.89
C GLY A 76 16.94 3.93 -18.63
N LYS A 77 17.85 2.94 -18.55
CA LYS A 77 19.21 3.06 -19.13
C LYS A 77 19.22 3.40 -20.62
N ASN A 78 18.23 2.91 -21.37
CA ASN A 78 18.07 3.15 -22.81
C ASN A 78 16.87 4.05 -23.11
N ALA A 79 16.38 4.81 -22.11
CA ALA A 79 15.28 5.73 -22.30
C ALA A 79 15.74 6.99 -23.05
N THR A 80 14.85 7.52 -23.88
CA THR A 80 15.02 8.78 -24.63
C THR A 80 13.99 9.80 -24.15
N SER A 81 14.02 11.02 -24.69
CA SER A 81 13.00 12.04 -24.40
C SER A 81 11.59 11.58 -24.77
N ASP A 82 11.47 10.66 -25.73
CA ASP A 82 10.20 10.18 -26.29
C ASP A 82 9.76 8.86 -25.64
N SER A 83 10.54 8.35 -24.68
CA SER A 83 10.21 7.13 -23.95
C SER A 83 8.94 7.30 -23.14
N GLN A 84 8.05 6.32 -23.25
CA GLN A 84 6.80 6.30 -22.50
C GLN A 84 7.06 6.20 -20.99
N SER A 85 6.30 6.96 -20.21
CA SER A 85 6.26 6.89 -18.76
C SER A 85 5.50 5.64 -18.32
N LEU A 86 6.13 4.76 -17.56
CA LEU A 86 5.51 3.62 -16.87
C LEU A 86 5.27 4.01 -15.41
N LEU A 87 4.00 4.16 -15.02
CA LEU A 87 3.60 4.52 -13.67
C LEU A 87 3.60 3.30 -12.74
N ILE A 88 4.42 3.33 -11.69
CA ILE A 88 4.37 2.37 -10.59
C ILE A 88 3.31 2.85 -9.60
N ILE A 89 2.28 2.05 -9.40
CA ILE A 89 1.16 2.35 -8.51
C ILE A 89 1.34 1.53 -7.23
N PRO A 90 1.45 2.17 -6.06
CA PRO A 90 1.73 1.44 -4.82
C PRO A 90 0.51 0.71 -4.28
N GLY A 91 0.78 -0.39 -3.57
CA GLY A 91 -0.19 -1.09 -2.73
C GLY A 91 -0.42 -0.40 -1.39
N GLY A 92 -0.87 -1.17 -0.39
CA GLY A 92 -1.27 -0.67 0.92
C GLY A 92 -2.77 -0.89 1.19
N PRO A 93 -3.61 0.16 1.33
CA PRO A 93 -3.37 1.59 1.09
C PRO A 93 -2.31 2.21 2.02
N GLY A 94 -1.82 3.39 1.66
CA GLY A 94 -0.77 4.10 2.41
C GLY A 94 0.67 3.83 1.94
N GLY A 95 0.88 2.98 0.94
CA GLY A 95 2.22 2.70 0.40
C GLY A 95 2.75 3.83 -0.48
N SER A 96 4.06 4.08 -0.39
CA SER A 96 4.79 5.02 -1.26
C SER A 96 5.48 4.26 -2.39
N SER A 97 5.08 4.52 -3.65
CA SER A 97 5.84 3.97 -4.78
C SER A 97 7.14 4.72 -5.03
N ILE A 98 7.29 5.93 -4.47
CA ILE A 98 8.55 6.68 -4.49
C ILE A 98 9.61 5.91 -3.69
N ASP A 99 9.26 5.46 -2.49
CA ASP A 99 10.17 4.67 -1.66
C ASP A 99 10.50 3.32 -2.34
N LEU A 100 9.49 2.66 -2.93
CA LEU A 100 9.72 1.43 -3.72
C LEU A 100 10.65 1.67 -4.92
N LEU A 101 10.46 2.75 -5.68
CA LEU A 101 11.32 3.04 -6.83
C LEU A 101 12.76 3.36 -6.41
N GLN A 102 12.95 3.97 -5.24
CA GLN A 102 14.29 4.19 -4.68
C GLN A 102 14.96 2.88 -4.27
N GLU A 103 14.21 1.99 -3.62
CA GLU A 103 14.69 0.67 -3.19
C GLU A 103 15.09 -0.21 -4.39
N TYR A 104 14.27 -0.22 -5.44
CA TYR A 104 14.44 -1.08 -6.61
C TYR A 104 15.08 -0.38 -7.82
N LYS A 105 15.72 0.77 -7.64
CA LYS A 105 16.27 1.59 -8.73
C LYS A 105 17.25 0.84 -9.66
N ASP A 106 17.95 -0.17 -9.15
CA ASP A 106 18.94 -0.94 -9.91
C ASP A 106 18.32 -2.17 -10.61
N GLN A 107 17.13 -2.58 -10.18
CA GLN A 107 16.41 -3.76 -10.66
C GLN A 107 15.22 -3.40 -11.57
N VAL A 108 14.66 -2.21 -11.45
CA VAL A 108 13.42 -1.80 -12.16
C VAL A 108 13.54 -1.94 -13.68
N GLY A 109 14.72 -1.65 -14.25
CA GLY A 109 15.00 -1.87 -15.68
C GLY A 109 15.03 -3.34 -16.09
N GLN A 110 15.42 -4.25 -15.19
CA GLN A 110 15.40 -5.70 -15.42
C GLN A 110 13.98 -6.26 -15.32
N MET A 111 13.16 -5.69 -14.42
CA MET A 111 11.77 -6.09 -14.21
C MET A 111 10.86 -5.70 -15.37
N PHE A 112 11.01 -4.47 -15.88
CA PHE A 112 10.06 -3.88 -16.83
C PHE A 112 10.65 -3.58 -18.22
N GLY A 113 11.98 -3.63 -18.37
CA GLY A 113 12.70 -3.26 -19.59
C GLY A 113 13.35 -1.88 -19.51
N GLU A 114 14.45 -1.68 -20.24
CA GLU A 114 15.32 -0.52 -20.05
C GLU A 114 14.91 0.75 -20.84
N THR A 115 13.83 0.70 -21.62
CA THR A 115 13.43 1.78 -22.54
C THR A 115 12.39 2.74 -21.98
N TYR A 116 11.83 2.46 -20.80
CA TYR A 116 10.78 3.27 -20.18
C TYR A 116 11.36 4.36 -19.28
N SER A 117 10.60 5.43 -19.06
CA SER A 117 10.79 6.29 -17.89
C SER A 117 9.91 5.75 -16.76
N PHE A 118 10.51 5.31 -15.66
CA PHE A 118 9.77 4.83 -14.50
C PHE A 118 9.30 6.02 -13.67
N VAL A 119 7.99 6.16 -13.51
CA VAL A 119 7.40 7.21 -12.69
C VAL A 119 6.74 6.56 -11.49
N ALA A 120 7.04 7.08 -10.32
CA ALA A 120 6.42 6.72 -9.06
C ALA A 120 5.64 7.93 -8.52
N LEU A 121 4.58 7.65 -7.77
CA LEU A 121 3.79 8.63 -7.05
C LEU A 121 3.59 8.24 -5.58
N ASP A 122 3.49 9.26 -4.73
CA ASP A 122 2.82 9.12 -3.44
C ASP A 122 1.35 9.52 -3.68
N PRO A 123 0.37 8.61 -3.55
CA PRO A 123 -1.04 8.99 -3.67
C PRO A 123 -1.42 10.10 -2.67
N ARG A 124 -2.48 10.86 -2.94
CA ARG A 124 -2.97 11.88 -1.99
C ARG A 124 -3.11 11.30 -0.58
N GLY A 125 -2.62 12.04 0.42
CA GLY A 125 -2.55 11.57 1.81
C GLY A 125 -1.24 10.88 2.20
N VAL A 126 -0.56 10.24 1.26
CA VAL A 126 0.60 9.38 1.52
C VAL A 126 1.89 10.20 1.52
N GLU A 127 2.79 9.93 2.46
CA GLU A 127 4.18 10.42 2.54
C GLU A 127 4.44 11.88 2.11
N ARG A 128 4.78 12.15 0.84
CA ARG A 128 5.13 13.51 0.38
C ARG A 128 3.95 14.28 -0.24
N SER A 129 2.78 13.63 -0.34
CA SER A 129 1.55 14.18 -0.93
C SER A 129 0.55 14.61 0.14
N GLY A 130 -0.19 15.69 -0.12
CA GLY A 130 -1.30 16.10 0.75
C GLY A 130 -2.65 15.50 0.32
N PRO A 131 -3.75 15.82 1.02
CA PRO A 131 -3.79 16.51 2.31
C PRO A 131 -3.28 15.59 3.43
N LYS A 132 -2.68 16.15 4.49
CA LYS A 132 -2.16 15.34 5.62
C LYS A 132 -3.18 15.18 6.73
N ILE A 133 -3.11 14.05 7.41
CA ILE A 133 -3.87 13.77 8.62
C ILE A 133 -2.98 12.98 9.59
N ASP A 134 -3.02 13.37 10.86
CA ASP A 134 -2.48 12.60 11.98
C ASP A 134 -3.47 12.70 13.12
N CYS A 135 -4.24 11.64 13.33
CA CYS A 135 -5.33 11.60 14.30
C CYS A 135 -4.82 11.78 15.74
N PHE A 136 -3.53 11.55 15.98
CA PHE A 136 -2.90 11.68 17.28
C PHE A 136 -2.09 12.96 17.43
N ARG A 137 -2.01 13.83 16.41
CA ARG A 137 -1.34 15.15 16.48
C ARG A 137 0.11 15.07 17.00
N ASN A 138 0.85 14.07 16.53
CA ASN A 138 2.21 13.71 16.95
C ASN A 138 2.33 13.31 18.43
N ASN A 139 1.22 13.02 19.12
CA ASN A 139 1.21 12.53 20.49
C ASN A 139 1.44 11.02 20.51
N LYS A 140 2.71 10.62 20.64
CA LYS A 140 3.15 9.22 20.65
C LYS A 140 2.60 8.45 21.84
N GLU A 141 2.46 9.10 22.99
CA GLU A 141 1.92 8.51 24.22
C GLU A 141 0.44 8.16 24.04
N ALA A 142 -0.36 9.06 23.43
CA ALA A 142 -1.75 8.80 23.11
C ALA A 142 -1.91 7.66 22.10
N ARG A 143 -1.08 7.62 21.05
CA ARG A 143 -1.05 6.51 20.08
C ARG A 143 -0.70 5.19 20.75
N THR A 144 0.29 5.19 21.64
CA THR A 144 0.68 4.00 22.40
C THR A 144 -0.42 3.56 23.38
N ALA A 145 -1.11 4.49 24.02
CA ALA A 145 -2.24 4.19 24.90
C ALA A 145 -3.41 3.58 24.11
N PHE A 146 -3.75 4.15 22.95
CA PHE A 146 -4.73 3.59 22.04
C PHE A 146 -4.32 2.19 21.57
N ASN A 147 -3.08 2.01 21.12
CA ASN A 147 -2.62 0.71 20.62
C ASN A 147 -2.76 -0.38 21.69
N ARG A 148 -2.41 -0.08 22.95
CA ARG A 148 -2.59 -1.02 24.06
C ARG A 148 -4.05 -1.34 24.38
N ALA A 149 -4.96 -0.39 24.18
CA ALA A 149 -6.38 -0.58 24.41
C ALA A 149 -7.07 -1.34 23.27
N HIS A 150 -6.62 -1.14 22.03
CA HIS A 150 -7.26 -1.69 20.84
C HIS A 150 -6.66 -3.03 20.39
N TYR A 151 -5.34 -3.13 20.31
CA TYR A 151 -4.65 -4.31 19.78
C TYR A 151 -4.41 -5.33 20.89
N THR A 152 -5.49 -5.98 21.32
CA THR A 152 -5.51 -7.00 22.38
C THR A 152 -5.05 -8.38 21.91
N GLY A 153 -4.47 -8.46 20.70
CA GLY A 153 -4.05 -9.70 20.05
C GLY A 153 -5.16 -10.36 19.24
N ALA A 154 -5.12 -11.70 19.09
CA ALA A 154 -6.14 -12.43 18.36
C ALA A 154 -7.53 -12.27 19.03
N THR A 155 -8.57 -12.03 18.22
CA THR A 155 -9.86 -11.49 18.67
C THR A 155 -10.65 -12.39 19.60
N ASN A 156 -10.43 -13.70 19.55
CA ASN A 156 -11.12 -14.69 20.40
C ASN A 156 -10.23 -15.32 21.47
N THR A 157 -9.16 -14.62 21.88
CA THR A 157 -8.19 -15.16 22.86
C THR A 157 -8.59 -14.97 24.32
N SER A 158 -9.46 -14.00 24.62
CA SER A 158 -9.99 -13.76 25.96
C SER A 158 -11.49 -13.48 25.91
N SER A 159 -12.16 -13.51 27.07
CA SER A 159 -13.59 -13.21 27.17
C SER A 159 -13.95 -11.79 26.71
N ASN A 160 -12.98 -10.87 26.72
CA ASN A 160 -13.23 -9.45 26.47
C ASN A 160 -12.53 -8.93 25.21
N SER A 161 -11.57 -9.66 24.61
CA SER A 161 -10.77 -9.17 23.47
C SER A 161 -11.65 -8.66 22.33
N PHE A 162 -12.73 -9.39 22.02
CA PHE A 162 -13.74 -9.00 21.04
C PHE A 162 -14.40 -7.65 21.35
N GLU A 163 -14.90 -7.47 22.57
CA GLU A 163 -15.61 -6.25 22.99
C GLU A 163 -14.65 -5.07 23.11
N GLU A 164 -13.45 -5.30 23.65
CA GLU A 164 -12.40 -4.28 23.78
C GLU A 164 -12.01 -3.74 22.40
N GLN A 165 -11.81 -4.61 21.41
CA GLN A 165 -11.52 -4.20 20.03
C GLN A 165 -12.66 -3.36 19.43
N TYR A 166 -13.90 -3.79 19.62
CA TYR A 166 -15.09 -3.08 19.12
C TYR A 166 -15.25 -1.68 19.74
N TYR A 167 -15.23 -1.59 21.07
CA TYR A 167 -15.47 -0.33 21.77
C TYR A 167 -14.28 0.63 21.67
N SER A 168 -13.04 0.12 21.73
CA SER A 168 -11.85 0.97 21.60
C SER A 168 -11.70 1.58 20.20
N ALA A 169 -12.25 0.96 19.16
CA ALA A 169 -12.25 1.53 17.80
C ALA A 169 -12.93 2.92 17.74
N GLU A 170 -13.85 3.21 18.66
CA GLU A 170 -14.50 4.52 18.76
C GLU A 170 -13.50 5.64 19.12
N ILE A 171 -12.51 5.33 19.95
CA ILE A 171 -11.45 6.27 20.34
C ILE A 171 -10.73 6.78 19.11
N TYR A 172 -10.38 5.89 18.18
CA TYR A 172 -9.71 6.26 16.93
C TYR A 172 -10.58 7.17 16.06
N GLY A 173 -11.86 6.79 15.90
CA GLY A 173 -12.82 7.59 15.14
C GLY A 173 -12.97 9.01 15.71
N ASP A 174 -13.12 9.15 17.01
CA ASP A 174 -13.25 10.45 17.67
C ASP A 174 -11.99 11.31 17.51
N LEU A 175 -10.80 10.71 17.67
CA LEU A 175 -9.52 11.39 17.46
C LEU A 175 -9.38 11.92 16.03
N CYS A 176 -9.65 11.07 15.02
CA CYS A 176 -9.58 11.48 13.62
C CYS A 176 -10.65 12.54 13.27
N ASN A 177 -11.88 12.37 13.75
CA ASN A 177 -12.98 13.31 13.50
C ASN A 177 -12.67 14.70 14.08
N GLU A 178 -12.12 14.76 15.30
CA GLU A 178 -11.73 16.01 15.94
C GLU A 178 -10.53 16.64 15.23
N GLU A 179 -9.56 15.85 14.77
CA GLU A 179 -8.44 16.33 13.97
C GLU A 179 -8.93 16.97 12.67
N VAL A 180 -9.82 16.31 11.94
CA VAL A 180 -10.39 16.86 10.70
C VAL A 180 -11.17 18.13 10.98
N LYS A 181 -12.02 18.13 12.01
CA LYS A 181 -12.84 19.29 12.36
C LYS A 181 -12.01 20.54 12.71
N THR A 182 -10.83 20.39 13.27
CA THR A 182 -10.10 21.51 13.90
C THR A 182 -8.79 21.90 13.23
N LYS A 183 -8.09 20.96 12.59
CA LYS A 183 -6.73 21.18 12.06
C LYS A 183 -6.55 20.72 10.62
N SER A 184 -7.24 19.65 10.23
CA SER A 184 -7.06 18.98 8.95
C SER A 184 -8.39 18.81 8.19
N PRO A 185 -9.11 19.90 7.82
CA PRO A 185 -10.49 19.86 7.31
C PRO A 185 -10.70 18.99 6.07
N PHE A 186 -9.64 18.73 5.30
CA PHE A 186 -9.67 17.87 4.13
C PHE A 186 -8.95 16.53 4.34
N GLY A 187 -8.64 16.15 5.58
CA GLY A 187 -7.90 14.91 5.90
C GLY A 187 -8.58 13.63 5.41
N TYR A 188 -9.91 13.67 5.16
CA TYR A 188 -10.67 12.58 4.58
C TYR A 188 -10.76 12.62 3.03
N TYR A 189 -10.24 13.65 2.35
CA TYR A 189 -10.30 13.81 0.89
C TYR A 189 -9.21 12.98 0.16
N VAL A 190 -8.93 11.79 0.68
CA VAL A 190 -7.85 10.89 0.25
C VAL A 190 -8.38 9.62 -0.42
N THR A 191 -9.59 9.67 -0.98
CA THR A 191 -10.27 8.50 -1.56
C THR A 191 -9.62 8.01 -2.86
N THR A 192 -9.79 6.72 -3.14
CA THR A 192 -9.32 6.07 -4.37
C THR A 192 -9.88 6.69 -5.65
N PRO A 193 -11.18 7.05 -5.77
CA PRO A 193 -11.68 7.77 -6.93
C PRO A 193 -10.95 9.09 -7.18
N ALA A 194 -10.55 9.79 -6.12
CA ALA A 194 -9.80 11.02 -6.24
C ALA A 194 -8.34 10.77 -6.65
N VAL A 195 -7.70 9.70 -6.14
CA VAL A 195 -6.40 9.21 -6.64
C VAL A 195 -6.46 8.86 -8.13
N ALA A 196 -7.53 8.20 -8.60
CA ALA A 196 -7.70 7.89 -10.02
C ALA A 196 -7.75 9.17 -10.89
N ARG A 197 -8.35 10.25 -10.39
CA ARG A 197 -8.33 11.56 -11.06
C ARG A 197 -6.95 12.21 -11.03
N ASP A 198 -6.17 12.00 -9.98
CA ASP A 198 -4.79 12.48 -9.92
C ASP A 198 -3.89 11.80 -10.94
N ILE A 199 -4.08 10.49 -11.11
CA ILE A 199 -3.41 9.72 -12.18
C ILE A 199 -3.81 10.26 -13.55
N LEU A 200 -5.10 10.57 -13.77
CA LEU A 200 -5.56 11.18 -15.02
C LEU A 200 -4.87 12.53 -15.27
N THR A 201 -4.86 13.40 -14.28
CA THR A 201 -4.21 14.72 -14.36
C THR A 201 -2.72 14.58 -14.65
N PHE A 202 -2.05 13.61 -14.03
CA PHE A 202 -0.65 13.32 -14.30
C PHE A 202 -0.42 12.88 -15.75
N ILE A 203 -1.18 11.91 -16.28
CA ILE A 203 -0.93 11.42 -17.65
C ILE A 203 -1.21 12.51 -18.70
N GLU A 204 -2.17 13.40 -18.44
CA GLU A 204 -2.46 14.57 -19.27
C GLU A 204 -1.32 15.59 -19.24
N ALA A 205 -0.78 15.86 -18.04
CA ALA A 205 0.34 16.77 -17.88
C ALA A 205 1.64 16.23 -18.49
N ASP A 206 1.89 14.91 -18.37
CA ASP A 206 3.04 14.24 -18.98
C ASP A 206 2.94 14.23 -20.52
N ALA A 207 1.75 13.98 -21.06
CA ALA A 207 1.50 14.10 -22.50
C ALA A 207 1.73 15.53 -23.01
N LYS A 208 1.20 16.54 -22.32
CA LYS A 208 1.43 17.96 -22.65
C LYS A 208 2.92 18.29 -22.67
N LEU A 209 3.67 17.83 -21.66
CA LEU A 209 5.12 18.05 -21.57
C LEU A 209 5.88 17.41 -22.75
N ALA A 210 5.41 16.25 -23.21
CA ALA A 210 5.94 15.54 -24.38
C ALA A 210 5.42 16.09 -25.73
N GLY A 211 4.64 17.18 -25.74
CA GLY A 211 4.08 17.74 -26.97
C GLY A 211 2.97 16.90 -27.62
N ARG A 212 2.32 16.02 -26.85
CA ARG A 212 1.19 15.18 -27.28
C ARG A 212 -0.13 15.77 -26.79
N GLU A 213 -1.22 15.43 -27.46
CA GLU A 213 -2.57 15.86 -27.07
C GLU A 213 -2.99 15.26 -25.72
N PRO A 214 -3.25 16.07 -24.67
CA PRO A 214 -3.58 15.56 -23.34
C PRO A 214 -4.83 14.66 -23.34
N SER A 215 -5.85 15.00 -24.13
CA SER A 215 -7.09 14.22 -24.22
C SER A 215 -6.90 12.81 -24.79
N GLU A 216 -5.80 12.57 -25.51
CA GLU A 216 -5.44 11.26 -26.06
C GLU A 216 -4.47 10.48 -25.17
N ALA A 217 -4.03 11.07 -24.05
CA ALA A 217 -3.06 10.45 -23.15
C ALA A 217 -3.67 9.22 -22.46
N LYS A 218 -2.93 8.11 -22.44
CA LYS A 218 -3.38 6.86 -21.83
C LYS A 218 -2.38 6.32 -20.81
N LEU A 219 -2.89 5.61 -19.82
CA LEU A 219 -2.14 5.05 -18.73
C LEU A 219 -1.31 3.84 -19.17
N TRP A 220 -0.01 3.92 -18.86
CA TRP A 220 0.90 2.78 -18.79
C TRP A 220 1.28 2.61 -17.33
N GLY A 221 1.01 1.46 -16.74
CA GLY A 221 1.28 1.26 -15.32
C GLY A 221 1.36 -0.19 -14.88
N PHE A 222 1.99 -0.35 -13.72
CA PHE A 222 2.08 -1.59 -12.98
C PHE A 222 1.64 -1.31 -11.54
N GLY A 223 0.79 -2.18 -10.98
CA GLY A 223 0.33 -2.04 -9.61
C GLY A 223 0.22 -3.40 -8.92
N ASN A 224 0.56 -3.45 -7.63
CA ASN A 224 0.42 -4.62 -6.78
C ASN A 224 -0.54 -4.35 -5.60
N SER A 225 -1.32 -5.37 -5.20
CA SER A 225 -2.20 -5.33 -4.01
C SER A 225 -3.27 -4.22 -4.11
N TYR A 226 -3.38 -3.30 -3.15
CA TYR A 226 -4.33 -2.17 -3.21
C TYR A 226 -4.25 -1.33 -4.50
N ALA A 227 -3.11 -1.33 -5.21
CA ALA A 227 -3.03 -0.74 -6.54
C ALA A 227 -4.02 -1.37 -7.54
N SER A 228 -4.46 -2.61 -7.33
CA SER A 228 -5.52 -3.25 -8.10
C SER A 228 -6.83 -2.48 -7.96
N ILE A 229 -7.17 -2.01 -6.76
CA ILE A 229 -8.35 -1.18 -6.50
C ILE A 229 -8.21 0.17 -7.22
N ILE A 230 -7.06 0.83 -7.11
CA ILE A 230 -6.78 2.08 -7.84
C ILE A 230 -6.94 1.87 -9.35
N GLY A 231 -6.33 0.81 -9.88
CA GLY A 231 -6.33 0.49 -11.31
C GLY A 231 -7.73 0.16 -11.84
N THR A 232 -8.50 -0.67 -11.15
CA THR A 232 -9.88 -1.01 -11.55
C THR A 232 -10.82 0.19 -11.43
N THR A 233 -10.62 1.04 -10.43
CA THR A 233 -11.38 2.29 -10.27
C THR A 233 -11.04 3.27 -11.39
N PHE A 234 -9.75 3.44 -11.71
CA PHE A 234 -9.31 4.23 -12.86
C PHE A 234 -9.95 3.74 -14.17
N ALA A 235 -9.87 2.43 -14.45
CA ALA A 235 -10.45 1.85 -15.66
C ALA A 235 -11.99 2.00 -15.72
N SER A 236 -12.67 1.91 -14.59
CA SER A 236 -14.14 2.10 -14.50
C SER A 236 -14.56 3.54 -14.79
N MET A 237 -13.76 4.51 -14.34
CA MET A 237 -14.00 5.94 -14.49
C MET A 237 -13.53 6.46 -15.86
N PHE A 238 -12.47 5.88 -16.41
CA PHE A 238 -11.76 6.35 -17.61
C PHE A 238 -11.37 5.20 -18.56
N PRO A 239 -12.34 4.42 -19.08
CA PRO A 239 -12.06 3.21 -19.88
C PRO A 239 -11.27 3.48 -21.17
N ASP A 240 -11.41 4.68 -21.75
CA ASP A 240 -10.69 5.11 -22.95
C ASP A 240 -9.26 5.62 -22.67
N ARG A 241 -8.86 5.65 -21.39
CA ARG A 241 -7.59 6.21 -20.92
C ARG A 241 -6.61 5.14 -20.44
N VAL A 242 -6.81 3.87 -20.83
CA VAL A 242 -5.96 2.72 -20.47
C VAL A 242 -5.20 2.23 -21.71
N GLU A 243 -3.89 2.04 -21.62
CA GLU A 243 -3.11 1.45 -22.72
C GLU A 243 -2.33 0.21 -22.29
N ARG A 244 -1.47 0.28 -21.27
CA ARG A 244 -0.78 -0.93 -20.75
C ARG A 244 -0.84 -0.95 -19.25
N LEU A 245 -1.82 -1.68 -18.72
CA LEU A 245 -2.01 -1.79 -17.27
C LEU A 245 -1.86 -3.25 -16.85
N VAL A 246 -0.91 -3.48 -15.94
CA VAL A 246 -0.71 -4.77 -15.27
C VAL A 246 -1.07 -4.58 -13.80
N LEU A 247 -1.97 -5.42 -13.29
CA LEU A 247 -2.35 -5.45 -11.89
C LEU A 247 -1.99 -6.83 -11.32
N GLU A 248 -1.34 -6.86 -10.17
CA GLU A 248 -0.90 -8.06 -9.45
C GLU A 248 -1.57 -8.13 -8.07
N SER A 249 -1.87 -9.35 -7.58
CA SER A 249 -2.51 -9.59 -6.28
C SER A 249 -3.85 -8.87 -6.16
N ILE A 250 -4.83 -9.33 -6.93
CA ILE A 250 -6.09 -8.61 -7.16
C ILE A 250 -7.02 -8.73 -5.95
N LEU A 251 -7.29 -7.59 -5.31
CA LEU A 251 -8.28 -7.49 -4.25
C LEU A 251 -9.71 -7.49 -4.81
N ASP A 252 -10.64 -8.11 -4.07
CA ASP A 252 -12.08 -8.03 -4.33
C ASP A 252 -12.56 -6.59 -4.13
N VAL A 253 -12.89 -5.93 -5.23
CA VAL A 253 -13.20 -4.50 -5.27
C VAL A 253 -14.51 -4.16 -4.57
N ASP A 254 -15.53 -5.02 -4.68
CA ASP A 254 -16.80 -4.80 -4.00
C ASP A 254 -16.60 -4.95 -2.49
N GLN A 255 -15.82 -5.97 -2.07
CA GLN A 255 -15.50 -6.16 -0.65
C GLN A 255 -14.57 -5.10 -0.06
N TYR A 256 -13.75 -4.46 -0.91
CA TYR A 256 -12.95 -3.32 -0.48
C TYR A 256 -13.85 -2.12 -0.17
N TYR A 257 -14.76 -1.77 -1.09
CA TYR A 257 -15.62 -0.59 -0.97
C TYR A 257 -16.77 -0.75 0.05
N ASP A 258 -17.09 -1.96 0.51
CA ASP A 258 -18.04 -2.17 1.61
C ASP A 258 -17.35 -2.54 2.95
N ASN A 259 -16.01 -2.54 2.98
CA ASN A 259 -15.17 -2.87 4.13
C ASN A 259 -15.39 -4.31 4.68
N ASN A 260 -15.80 -5.25 3.81
CA ASN A 260 -16.15 -6.61 4.19
C ASN A 260 -14.93 -7.54 4.34
N TRP A 261 -14.01 -7.57 3.36
CA TRP A 261 -12.74 -8.33 3.39
C TRP A 261 -12.81 -9.85 3.72
N ARG A 262 -13.98 -10.47 3.73
CA ARG A 262 -14.18 -11.89 4.09
C ARG A 262 -13.49 -12.87 3.13
N SER A 263 -13.32 -12.52 1.86
CA SER A 263 -12.66 -13.41 0.90
C SER A 263 -11.14 -13.32 0.91
N ASN A 264 -10.54 -12.37 1.62
CA ASN A 264 -9.12 -12.03 1.44
C ASN A 264 -8.13 -13.07 1.97
N PHE A 265 -8.54 -14.00 2.82
CA PHE A 265 -7.62 -14.90 3.51
C PHE A 265 -7.93 -16.39 3.29
N VAL A 266 -8.80 -16.71 2.33
CA VAL A 266 -9.26 -18.10 2.11
C VAL A 266 -8.17 -19.06 1.62
N ASP A 267 -7.08 -18.55 1.04
CA ASP A 267 -5.92 -19.37 0.65
C ASP A 267 -4.82 -19.42 1.73
N SER A 268 -5.00 -18.74 2.87
CA SER A 268 -3.97 -18.65 3.92
C SER A 268 -3.61 -20.00 4.52
N ASP A 269 -4.60 -20.88 4.72
CA ASP A 269 -4.33 -22.20 5.27
C ASP A 269 -3.53 -23.07 4.29
N LYS A 270 -3.86 -23.03 3.00
CA LYS A 270 -3.08 -23.71 1.95
C LYS A 270 -1.68 -23.12 1.79
N ALA A 271 -1.54 -21.80 1.94
CA ALA A 271 -0.24 -21.13 1.93
C ALA A 271 0.61 -21.57 3.12
N PHE A 272 0.01 -21.67 4.32
CA PHE A 272 0.68 -22.19 5.51
C PHE A 272 1.12 -23.65 5.35
N GLU A 273 0.28 -24.48 4.73
CA GLU A 273 0.59 -25.89 4.44
C GLU A 273 1.81 -26.06 3.51
N GLN A 274 2.28 -25.02 2.82
CA GLN A 274 3.54 -25.08 2.06
C GLN A 274 4.78 -25.10 2.97
N PHE A 275 4.72 -24.52 4.16
CA PHE A 275 5.85 -24.50 5.09
C PHE A 275 6.37 -25.92 5.43
N PRO A 276 5.57 -26.87 5.93
CA PRO A 276 6.06 -28.21 6.25
C PRO A 276 6.58 -28.96 5.02
N ILE A 277 5.99 -28.74 3.83
CA ILE A 277 6.43 -29.35 2.58
C ILE A 277 7.84 -28.85 2.21
N LEU A 278 8.02 -27.54 2.19
CA LEU A 278 9.29 -26.90 1.82
C LEU A 278 10.38 -27.16 2.87
N CYS A 279 10.05 -27.09 4.15
CA CYS A 279 10.99 -27.40 5.23
C CYS A 279 11.46 -28.86 5.17
N HIS A 280 10.56 -29.82 4.94
CA HIS A 280 10.94 -31.23 4.75
C HIS A 280 11.88 -31.40 3.54
N ALA A 281 11.51 -30.81 2.40
CA ALA A 281 12.27 -30.91 1.15
C ALA A 281 13.67 -30.25 1.25
N ALA A 282 13.81 -29.19 2.05
CA ALA A 282 15.08 -28.51 2.28
C ALA A 282 16.10 -29.39 3.03
N GLY A 283 15.64 -30.35 3.83
CA GLY A 283 16.50 -31.22 4.63
C GLY A 283 16.95 -30.59 5.96
N ALA A 284 17.49 -31.43 6.86
CA ALA A 284 17.90 -31.02 8.20
C ALA A 284 19.05 -30.00 8.23
N ASP A 285 19.83 -29.91 7.15
CA ASP A 285 20.93 -28.96 7.03
C ASP A 285 20.45 -27.53 6.72
N LEU A 286 19.25 -27.38 6.16
CA LEU A 286 18.70 -26.09 5.71
C LEU A 286 17.42 -25.67 6.44
N CYS A 287 16.71 -26.59 7.07
CA CYS A 287 15.56 -26.28 7.92
C CYS A 287 15.82 -26.76 9.36
N SER A 288 15.94 -25.81 10.30
CA SER A 288 16.14 -26.10 11.73
C SER A 288 14.95 -26.84 12.37
N PHE A 289 13.75 -26.70 11.80
CA PHE A 289 12.53 -27.40 12.21
C PHE A 289 12.22 -28.65 11.37
N TRP A 290 13.22 -29.19 10.68
CA TRP A 290 13.04 -30.35 9.81
C TRP A 290 12.40 -31.54 10.51
N GLY A 291 11.66 -32.34 9.75
CA GLY A 291 11.07 -33.60 10.17
C GLY A 291 11.02 -34.61 9.01
N PRO A 292 10.88 -35.91 9.30
CA PRO A 292 10.95 -36.98 8.30
C PRO A 292 9.79 -36.96 7.29
N THR A 293 8.69 -36.28 7.58
CA THR A 293 7.59 -36.03 6.64
C THR A 293 6.96 -34.65 6.91
N PRO A 294 6.27 -34.03 5.93
CA PRO A 294 5.50 -32.81 6.16
C PRO A 294 4.46 -32.95 7.30
N GLU A 295 3.81 -34.11 7.43
CA GLU A 295 2.82 -34.37 8.48
C GLU A 295 3.46 -34.38 9.88
N ASN A 296 4.70 -34.88 10.00
CA ASN A 296 5.45 -34.80 11.25
C ASN A 296 5.67 -33.34 11.67
N ILE A 297 6.15 -32.51 10.73
CA ILE A 297 6.39 -31.08 10.97
C ILE A 297 5.07 -30.40 11.36
N MET A 298 4.00 -30.69 10.62
CA MET A 298 2.70 -30.09 10.85
C MET A 298 2.11 -30.46 12.21
N THR A 299 2.26 -31.71 12.65
CA THR A 299 1.81 -32.18 13.97
C THR A 299 2.55 -31.45 15.10
N ARG A 300 3.84 -31.17 14.91
CA ARG A 300 4.68 -30.42 15.86
C ARG A 300 4.25 -28.95 15.92
N VAL A 301 4.05 -28.30 14.77
CA VAL A 301 3.48 -26.94 14.70
C VAL A 301 2.14 -26.84 15.44
N ASP A 302 1.21 -27.75 15.16
CA ASP A 302 -0.11 -27.77 15.81
C ASP A 302 -0.01 -27.96 17.33
N THR A 303 1.01 -28.69 17.78
CA THR A 303 1.28 -28.87 19.20
C THR A 303 1.83 -27.61 19.84
N ILE A 304 2.73 -26.90 19.17
CA ILE A 304 3.22 -25.58 19.62
C ILE A 304 2.06 -24.60 19.75
N ILE A 305 1.21 -24.48 18.71
CA ILE A 305 0.06 -23.57 18.68
C ILE A 305 -0.90 -23.85 19.85
N ARG A 306 -1.21 -25.13 20.12
CA ARG A 306 -2.09 -25.54 21.22
C ARG A 306 -1.47 -25.33 22.60
N ASN A 307 -0.17 -25.53 22.73
CA ASN A 307 0.53 -25.35 24.01
C ASN A 307 0.58 -23.87 24.38
N ILE A 308 0.98 -23.00 23.45
CA ILE A 308 1.09 -21.56 23.72
C ILE A 308 -0.28 -20.89 23.93
N SER A 309 -1.35 -21.43 23.34
CA SER A 309 -2.72 -20.93 23.58
C SER A 309 -3.21 -21.14 25.01
N SER A 310 -2.66 -22.12 25.73
CA SER A 310 -3.04 -22.45 27.11
C SER A 310 -1.97 -22.09 28.13
N HIS A 311 -0.71 -22.00 27.70
CA HIS A 311 0.46 -21.78 28.55
C HIS A 311 1.39 -20.77 27.87
N PRO A 312 1.10 -19.46 27.97
CA PRO A 312 2.01 -18.45 27.45
C PRO A 312 3.36 -18.51 28.19
N ILE A 313 4.45 -18.25 27.48
CA ILE A 313 5.81 -18.56 27.96
C ILE A 313 6.49 -17.27 28.47
N PRO A 314 6.80 -17.14 29.77
CA PRO A 314 7.48 -15.96 30.28
C PRO A 314 8.95 -15.95 29.85
N VAL A 315 9.41 -14.83 29.32
CA VAL A 315 10.79 -14.59 28.93
C VAL A 315 11.34 -13.46 29.80
N SER A 316 12.33 -13.76 30.64
CA SER A 316 12.92 -12.79 31.58
C SER A 316 13.92 -11.85 30.91
N GLY A 317 14.49 -12.25 29.76
CA GLY A 317 15.53 -11.49 29.06
C GLY A 317 16.92 -11.53 29.70
N ILE A 318 17.07 -12.21 30.85
CA ILE A 318 18.30 -12.21 31.66
C ILE A 318 19.49 -12.81 30.90
N ASP A 319 19.27 -13.88 30.13
CA ASP A 319 20.32 -14.64 29.47
C ASP A 319 20.50 -14.29 27.98
N SER A 320 19.62 -13.46 27.41
CA SER A 320 19.49 -13.27 25.95
C SER A 320 19.49 -11.82 25.47
N ASN A 321 19.71 -10.82 26.34
CA ASN A 321 19.61 -9.38 25.99
C ASN A 321 18.28 -8.99 25.32
N THR A 322 17.25 -9.84 25.37
CA THR A 322 15.90 -9.53 24.92
C THR A 322 15.13 -8.78 26.00
N LEU A 323 14.12 -8.02 25.59
CA LEU A 323 13.22 -7.37 26.54
C LEU A 323 12.42 -8.44 27.32
N PRO A 324 12.20 -8.25 28.63
CA PRO A 324 11.32 -9.12 29.38
C PRO A 324 9.90 -9.03 28.80
N GLY A 325 9.23 -10.17 28.67
CA GLY A 325 7.92 -10.22 28.07
C GLY A 325 7.25 -11.58 28.24
N LEU A 326 6.03 -11.67 27.75
CA LEU A 326 5.27 -12.91 27.68
C LEU A 326 5.11 -13.30 26.22
N ALA A 327 5.59 -14.47 25.83
CA ALA A 327 5.37 -15.00 24.49
C ALA A 327 3.98 -15.62 24.46
N THR A 328 3.08 -15.00 23.69
CA THR A 328 1.66 -15.34 23.67
C THR A 328 1.24 -16.05 22.40
N TYR A 329 0.04 -16.64 22.43
CA TYR A 329 -0.63 -17.12 21.22
C TYR A 329 -0.80 -16.01 20.18
N SER A 330 -1.13 -14.80 20.60
CA SER A 330 -1.26 -13.66 19.69
C SER A 330 0.06 -13.33 18.99
N ASP A 331 1.19 -13.41 19.69
CA ASP A 331 2.50 -13.22 19.06
C ASP A 331 2.78 -14.29 18.00
N LEU A 332 2.49 -15.56 18.30
CA LEU A 332 2.67 -16.65 17.34
C LEU A 332 1.79 -16.47 16.10
N LYS A 333 0.53 -16.07 16.30
CA LYS A 333 -0.42 -15.87 15.21
C LYS A 333 -0.06 -14.66 14.36
N SER A 334 0.46 -13.59 14.97
CA SER A 334 1.03 -12.46 14.25
C SER A 334 2.25 -12.87 13.42
N LEU A 335 3.19 -13.62 13.99
CA LEU A 335 4.32 -14.18 13.24
C LEU A 335 3.82 -14.98 12.02
N ILE A 336 2.85 -15.88 12.23
CA ILE A 336 2.27 -16.68 11.14
C ILE A 336 1.66 -15.78 10.07
N ALA A 337 0.84 -14.79 10.43
CA ALA A 337 0.22 -13.89 9.46
C ALA A 337 1.26 -13.11 8.63
N TYR A 338 2.30 -12.56 9.26
CA TYR A 338 3.39 -11.89 8.56
C TYR A 338 4.18 -12.83 7.66
N GLY A 339 4.49 -14.04 8.14
CA GLY A 339 5.30 -14.95 7.35
C GLY A 339 4.58 -15.58 6.18
N LEU A 340 3.25 -15.63 6.20
CA LEU A 340 2.47 -15.96 4.99
C LEU A 340 2.58 -14.86 3.92
N TYR A 341 2.66 -13.60 4.33
CA TYR A 341 2.76 -12.48 3.39
C TYR A 341 4.09 -12.48 2.61
N GLU A 342 5.20 -12.84 3.26
CA GLU A 342 6.53 -12.87 2.64
C GLU A 342 7.29 -14.18 2.98
N PRO A 343 6.88 -15.33 2.40
CA PRO A 343 7.34 -16.64 2.83
C PRO A 343 8.82 -16.88 2.57
N ARG A 344 9.40 -16.23 1.55
CA ARG A 344 10.84 -16.36 1.24
C ARG A 344 11.72 -15.84 2.37
N THR A 345 11.27 -14.80 3.05
CA THR A 345 11.98 -14.17 4.16
C THR A 345 11.64 -14.86 5.48
N TYR A 346 10.37 -15.22 5.69
CA TYR A 346 9.90 -15.67 7.00
C TYR A 346 9.80 -17.18 7.20
N PHE A 347 9.80 -18.02 6.17
CA PHE A 347 9.80 -19.48 6.41
C PHE A 347 11.08 -19.98 7.11
N PRO A 348 12.28 -19.46 6.82
CA PRO A 348 13.44 -19.74 7.65
C PRO A 348 13.24 -19.29 9.11
N ILE A 349 12.65 -18.11 9.33
CA ILE A 349 12.35 -17.58 10.67
C ILE A 349 11.31 -18.47 11.39
N PHE A 350 10.32 -19.00 10.67
CA PHE A 350 9.37 -19.98 11.20
C PHE A 350 10.10 -21.22 11.69
N ALA A 351 10.98 -21.78 10.88
CA ALA A 351 11.74 -22.95 11.25
C ALA A 351 12.53 -22.71 12.54
N ASP A 352 13.30 -21.61 12.60
CA ASP A 352 14.09 -21.29 13.78
C ASP A 352 13.22 -21.06 15.02
N THR A 353 12.15 -20.28 14.87
CA THR A 353 11.23 -19.97 15.99
C THR A 353 10.51 -21.22 16.49
N PHE A 354 10.00 -22.08 15.61
CA PHE A 354 9.33 -23.32 16.02
C PHE A 354 10.31 -24.30 16.70
N ALA A 355 11.56 -24.39 16.22
CA ALA A 355 12.59 -25.21 16.84
C ALA A 355 12.98 -24.68 18.23
N GLU A 356 13.09 -23.37 18.40
CA GLU A 356 13.32 -22.74 19.70
C GLU A 356 12.17 -23.03 20.68
N LEU A 357 10.92 -22.91 20.22
CA LEU A 357 9.73 -23.14 21.04
C LEU A 357 9.62 -24.58 21.53
N GLU A 358 10.02 -25.57 20.73
CA GLU A 358 10.08 -26.97 21.19
C GLU A 358 11.12 -27.19 22.30
N ASN A 359 12.17 -26.38 22.34
CA ASN A 359 13.19 -26.40 23.37
C ASN A 359 12.87 -25.48 24.55
N GLY A 360 11.67 -24.88 24.59
CA GLY A 360 11.22 -23.98 25.65
C GLY A 360 11.82 -22.57 25.58
N ASN A 361 12.49 -22.20 24.49
CA ASN A 361 12.96 -20.84 24.25
C ASN A 361 11.92 -20.08 23.41
N ALA A 362 11.36 -19.01 23.97
CA ALA A 362 10.36 -18.18 23.28
C ALA A 362 10.84 -16.75 23.02
N SER A 363 12.15 -16.51 23.11
CA SER A 363 12.74 -15.16 23.02
C SER A 363 12.47 -14.48 21.67
N SER A 364 12.52 -15.23 20.57
CA SER A 364 12.24 -14.75 19.22
C SER A 364 10.78 -14.37 18.97
N LEU A 365 9.87 -14.80 19.86
CA LEU A 365 8.44 -14.57 19.72
C LEU A 365 7.95 -13.31 20.46
N ILE A 366 8.73 -12.72 21.35
CA ILE A 366 8.31 -11.54 22.10
C ILE A 366 8.04 -10.34 21.18
N GLY A 367 6.86 -9.73 21.32
CA GLY A 367 6.50 -8.46 20.67
C GLY A 367 6.02 -8.59 19.22
N TRP A 368 5.80 -9.80 18.70
CA TRP A 368 5.25 -9.98 17.36
C TRP A 368 3.84 -9.43 17.23
N SER A 369 3.02 -9.52 18.27
CA SER A 369 1.67 -8.93 18.26
C SER A 369 1.71 -7.39 18.15
N GLU A 370 2.74 -6.74 18.69
CA GLU A 370 2.95 -5.30 18.59
C GLU A 370 3.24 -4.84 17.16
N LYS A 371 3.66 -5.74 16.26
CA LYS A 371 3.84 -5.42 14.83
C LYS A 371 2.53 -4.99 14.16
N LEU A 372 1.39 -5.43 14.70
CA LEU A 372 0.07 -5.05 14.20
C LEU A 372 -0.35 -3.63 14.60
N PHE A 373 0.34 -3.01 15.57
CA PHE A 373 0.01 -1.68 16.09
C PHE A 373 -0.10 -0.63 14.98
N LEU A 374 -1.02 0.30 15.17
CA LEU A 374 -1.22 1.41 14.25
C LEU A 374 -0.08 2.42 14.40
N THR A 375 0.80 2.47 13.41
CA THR A 375 1.95 3.39 13.35
C THR A 375 1.70 4.60 12.45
N ILE A 376 0.85 4.43 11.45
CA ILE A 376 0.43 5.45 10.47
C ILE A 376 -1.10 5.43 10.37
N ASP A 377 -1.73 6.58 10.13
CA ASP A 377 -3.19 6.67 10.07
C ASP A 377 -3.73 6.54 8.64
N VAL A 378 -2.88 6.82 7.64
CA VAL A 378 -3.30 7.04 6.25
C VAL A 378 -3.92 5.80 5.62
N ASP A 379 -3.45 4.59 5.97
CA ASP A 379 -4.00 3.33 5.46
C ASP A 379 -5.46 3.12 5.91
N VAL A 380 -5.71 3.34 7.20
CA VAL A 380 -7.05 3.25 7.78
C VAL A 380 -7.93 4.37 7.24
N VAL A 381 -7.42 5.61 7.20
CA VAL A 381 -8.18 6.77 6.73
C VAL A 381 -8.62 6.60 5.28
N ILE A 382 -7.73 6.16 4.37
CA ILE A 382 -8.08 5.89 2.97
C ILE A 382 -9.18 4.84 2.89
N ARG A 383 -8.99 3.70 3.57
CA ARG A 383 -9.95 2.58 3.55
C ARG A 383 -11.33 3.01 4.04
N CYS A 384 -11.39 3.70 5.17
CA CYS A 384 -12.65 4.15 5.75
C CYS A 384 -13.33 5.24 4.91
N ALA A 385 -12.54 6.11 4.27
CA ALA A 385 -13.05 7.12 3.35
C ALA A 385 -13.63 6.47 2.07
N ASP A 386 -12.96 5.46 1.53
CA ASP A 386 -13.46 4.69 0.38
C ASP A 386 -14.74 3.92 0.71
N SER A 387 -14.81 3.30 1.89
CA SER A 387 -16.00 2.56 2.31
C SER A 387 -17.11 3.44 2.90
N TYR A 388 -16.96 4.76 2.86
CA TYR A 388 -17.94 5.68 3.46
C TYR A 388 -19.34 5.44 2.85
N ARG A 389 -20.37 5.36 3.72
CA ARG A 389 -21.77 5.00 3.41
C ARG A 389 -22.03 3.53 3.04
N ASN A 390 -20.99 2.74 2.77
CA ASN A 390 -21.08 1.32 2.42
C ASN A 390 -20.46 0.39 3.48
N ASN A 391 -19.78 0.93 4.49
CA ASN A 391 -19.16 0.14 5.56
C ASN A 391 -20.20 -0.77 6.26
N LYS A 392 -19.95 -2.08 6.23
CA LYS A 392 -20.79 -3.12 6.81
C LYS A 392 -20.42 -3.53 8.24
N LEU A 393 -19.40 -2.91 8.83
CA LEU A 393 -18.90 -3.24 10.17
C LEU A 393 -19.10 -2.05 11.10
N VAL A 394 -20.35 -1.82 11.51
CA VAL A 394 -20.74 -0.68 12.35
C VAL A 394 -21.27 -1.14 13.71
N THR A 395 -22.09 -2.20 13.73
CA THR A 395 -22.68 -2.75 14.96
C THR A 395 -21.82 -3.87 15.55
N ILE A 396 -22.08 -4.19 16.83
CA ILE A 396 -21.36 -5.26 17.51
C ILE A 396 -21.78 -6.63 16.97
N GLU A 397 -23.02 -6.77 16.50
CA GLU A 397 -23.52 -7.99 15.85
C GLU A 397 -22.81 -8.23 14.50
N GLU A 398 -22.68 -7.19 13.67
CA GLU A 398 -21.94 -7.28 12.40
C GLU A 398 -20.45 -7.63 12.63
N TRP A 399 -19.86 -7.04 13.67
CA TRP A 399 -18.50 -7.37 14.08
C TRP A 399 -18.40 -8.83 14.54
N LYS A 400 -19.35 -9.30 15.36
CA LYS A 400 -19.39 -10.70 15.80
C LYS A 400 -19.47 -11.67 14.63
N ASP A 401 -20.40 -11.43 13.70
CA ASP A 401 -20.58 -12.27 12.52
C ASP A 401 -19.31 -12.31 11.66
N TYR A 402 -18.62 -11.18 11.50
CA TYR A 402 -17.34 -11.12 10.80
C TYR A 402 -16.25 -11.96 11.46
N ILE A 403 -16.13 -11.89 12.79
CA ILE A 403 -15.14 -12.65 13.54
C ILE A 403 -15.42 -14.16 13.45
N GLU A 404 -16.66 -14.58 13.67
CA GLU A 404 -17.04 -16.00 13.60
C GLU A 404 -16.76 -16.58 12.21
N GLU A 405 -17.11 -15.85 11.16
CA GLU A 405 -16.81 -16.25 9.79
C GLU A 405 -15.31 -16.30 9.51
N SER A 406 -14.55 -15.30 9.95
CA SER A 406 -13.11 -15.25 9.74
C SER A 406 -12.39 -16.43 10.42
N ILE A 407 -12.73 -16.72 11.68
CA ILE A 407 -12.20 -17.87 12.42
C ILE A 407 -12.55 -19.19 11.75
N SER A 408 -13.77 -19.33 11.22
CA SER A 408 -14.18 -20.56 10.53
C SER A 408 -13.50 -20.76 9.17
N SER A 409 -13.06 -19.67 8.54
CA SER A 409 -12.48 -19.69 7.19
C SER A 409 -10.97 -19.94 7.17
N SER A 410 -10.26 -19.66 8.27
CA SER A 410 -8.82 -19.96 8.40
C SER A 410 -8.44 -20.36 9.82
N LYS A 411 -7.87 -21.55 9.96
CA LYS A 411 -7.29 -22.03 11.22
C LYS A 411 -6.08 -21.19 11.65
N TYR A 412 -5.25 -20.75 10.70
CA TYR A 412 -3.96 -20.13 11.04
C TYR A 412 -4.01 -18.62 11.18
N ILE A 413 -4.91 -17.91 10.49
CA ILE A 413 -4.99 -16.46 10.61
C ILE A 413 -6.40 -15.90 10.84
N GLY A 414 -7.45 -16.72 10.83
CA GLY A 414 -8.84 -16.22 10.93
C GLY A 414 -9.18 -15.44 12.21
N ASP A 415 -8.48 -15.69 13.31
CA ASP A 415 -8.64 -14.99 14.58
C ASP A 415 -7.73 -13.76 14.74
N ILE A 416 -6.69 -13.59 13.90
CA ILE A 416 -5.80 -12.42 13.93
C ILE A 416 -6.03 -11.47 12.75
N PHE A 417 -6.55 -11.99 11.63
CA PHE A 417 -6.83 -11.24 10.41
C PHE A 417 -7.76 -10.05 10.65
N PRO A 418 -8.84 -10.14 11.45
CA PRO A 418 -9.73 -9.00 11.69
C PRO A 418 -9.02 -7.77 12.27
N ILE A 419 -8.04 -7.98 13.16
CA ILE A 419 -7.22 -6.91 13.73
C ILE A 419 -6.13 -6.45 12.77
N TRP A 420 -5.54 -7.37 12.02
CA TRP A 420 -4.56 -7.01 10.98
C TRP A 420 -5.18 -6.18 9.85
N ALA A 421 -6.41 -6.50 9.45
CA ALA A 421 -7.16 -5.80 8.41
C ALA A 421 -7.70 -4.44 8.87
N ARG A 422 -7.74 -4.18 10.19
CA ARG A 422 -8.13 -2.89 10.81
C ARG A 422 -9.53 -2.40 10.41
N THR A 423 -10.40 -3.27 9.91
CA THR A 423 -11.69 -2.89 9.32
C THR A 423 -12.62 -2.25 10.34
N ILE A 424 -12.57 -2.70 11.59
CA ILE A 424 -13.42 -2.18 12.68
C ILE A 424 -13.11 -0.72 13.04
N LEU A 425 -11.91 -0.21 12.76
CA LEU A 425 -11.55 1.18 13.02
C LEU A 425 -12.42 2.17 12.26
N CYS A 426 -13.04 1.75 11.15
CA CYS A 426 -13.92 2.59 10.35
C CYS A 426 -15.28 2.88 11.00
N ARG A 427 -15.69 2.14 12.03
CA ARG A 427 -17.07 2.19 12.58
C ARG A 427 -17.51 3.58 13.05
N SER A 428 -16.58 4.39 13.53
CA SER A 428 -16.87 5.71 14.11
C SER A 428 -16.29 6.89 13.32
N LEU A 429 -15.60 6.64 12.20
CA LEU A 429 -15.14 7.72 11.33
C LEU A 429 -16.34 8.40 10.65
N LYS A 430 -16.30 9.73 10.55
CA LYS A 430 -17.35 10.54 9.92
C LYS A 430 -16.76 11.38 8.78
N PRO A 431 -16.42 10.77 7.62
CA PRO A 431 -15.79 11.46 6.51
C PRO A 431 -16.54 12.67 5.95
N GLN A 432 -17.87 12.62 5.92
CA GLN A 432 -18.75 13.66 5.35
C GLN A 432 -18.38 14.03 3.90
N LEU A 433 -17.98 13.04 3.11
CA LEU A 433 -17.51 13.25 1.75
C LEU A 433 -18.68 13.51 0.78
N PRO A 434 -18.50 14.41 -0.20
CA PRO A 434 -19.46 14.60 -1.29
C PRO A 434 -19.41 13.41 -2.28
N ASP A 435 -20.46 13.28 -3.09
CA ASP A 435 -20.60 12.15 -4.04
C ASP A 435 -19.46 12.11 -5.07
N SER A 436 -18.89 13.26 -5.42
CA SER A 436 -17.72 13.42 -6.30
C SER A 436 -16.46 12.70 -5.83
N MET A 437 -16.34 12.46 -4.52
CA MET A 437 -15.21 11.79 -3.87
C MET A 437 -15.44 10.29 -3.69
N MET A 438 -16.66 9.82 -3.95
CA MET A 438 -17.05 8.42 -3.78
C MET A 438 -17.16 7.72 -5.13
N LEU A 439 -16.92 6.42 -5.16
CA LEU A 439 -17.19 5.63 -6.34
C LEU A 439 -18.72 5.54 -6.53
N GLN A 440 -19.19 5.93 -7.72
CA GLN A 440 -20.61 5.89 -8.06
C GLN A 440 -20.93 4.64 -8.88
N GLY A 441 -21.74 3.75 -8.30
CA GLY A 441 -22.15 2.49 -8.94
C GLY A 441 -21.08 1.38 -8.88
N PRO A 442 -21.37 0.22 -9.49
CA PRO A 442 -20.46 -0.93 -9.47
C PRO A 442 -19.17 -0.65 -10.25
N VAL A 443 -18.07 -1.26 -9.83
CA VAL A 443 -16.79 -1.29 -10.58
C VAL A 443 -16.96 -2.18 -11.81
N THR A 444 -17.54 -1.59 -12.84
CA THR A 444 -17.83 -2.22 -14.14
C THR A 444 -16.68 -2.05 -15.13
N GLY A 445 -15.51 -1.56 -14.70
CA GLY A 445 -14.34 -1.39 -15.56
C GLY A 445 -13.90 -2.68 -16.26
N VAL A 446 -14.26 -3.84 -15.71
CA VAL A 446 -14.04 -5.16 -16.33
C VAL A 446 -15.09 -5.49 -17.39
N ASP A 447 -16.31 -4.92 -17.30
CA ASP A 447 -17.45 -5.20 -18.17
C ASP A 447 -17.66 -4.13 -19.27
N LYS A 448 -16.93 -3.01 -19.21
CA LYS A 448 -16.97 -1.96 -20.23
C LYS A 448 -15.90 -2.22 -21.30
N PRO A 449 -16.18 -1.92 -22.59
CA PRO A 449 -15.15 -1.96 -23.62
C PRO A 449 -14.00 -1.00 -23.24
N MET A 450 -12.83 -1.56 -22.96
CA MET A 450 -11.63 -0.78 -22.70
C MET A 450 -10.89 -0.47 -23.99
N SER A 451 -10.18 0.66 -23.99
CA SER A 451 -9.29 1.03 -25.11
C SER A 451 -8.13 0.04 -25.31
N PHE A 452 -7.68 -0.62 -24.25
CA PHE A 452 -6.75 -1.75 -24.29
C PHE A 452 -7.03 -2.73 -23.12
N PRO A 453 -6.86 -4.06 -23.28
CA PRO A 453 -7.07 -5.02 -22.20
C PRO A 453 -6.13 -4.86 -20.99
N ILE A 454 -6.64 -5.02 -19.77
CA ILE A 454 -5.83 -5.07 -18.54
C ILE A 454 -5.31 -6.50 -18.33
N LEU A 455 -4.02 -6.63 -17.98
CA LEU A 455 -3.46 -7.90 -17.55
C LEU A 455 -3.57 -8.04 -16.02
N PHE A 456 -4.44 -8.93 -15.56
CA PHE A 456 -4.51 -9.35 -14.16
C PHE A 456 -3.57 -10.52 -13.91
N THR A 457 -2.80 -10.45 -12.83
CA THR A 457 -1.88 -11.50 -12.38
C THR A 457 -2.12 -11.77 -10.89
N SER A 458 -1.95 -13.01 -10.46
CA SER A 458 -2.03 -13.37 -9.05
C SER A 458 -1.20 -14.64 -8.79
N ASN A 459 -0.69 -14.77 -7.57
CA ASN A 459 -0.06 -16.00 -7.13
C ASN A 459 -1.11 -17.11 -6.97
N THR A 460 -0.71 -18.36 -7.17
CA THR A 460 -1.62 -19.50 -7.00
C THR A 460 -2.12 -19.63 -5.56
N LEU A 461 -1.29 -19.22 -4.60
CA LEU A 461 -1.63 -19.11 -3.18
C LEU A 461 -1.25 -17.71 -2.71
N ASP A 462 -2.22 -16.80 -2.72
CA ASP A 462 -2.07 -15.46 -2.18
C ASP A 462 -2.89 -15.36 -0.88
N PRO A 463 -2.24 -15.17 0.30
CA PRO A 463 -2.93 -15.18 1.58
C PRO A 463 -3.72 -13.90 1.87
N VAL A 464 -3.66 -12.88 0.99
CA VAL A 464 -4.36 -11.59 1.17
C VAL A 464 -5.24 -11.22 -0.03
N ALA A 465 -4.87 -11.66 -1.23
CA ALA A 465 -5.56 -11.38 -2.49
C ALA A 465 -5.75 -12.66 -3.34
N PRO A 466 -6.49 -13.66 -2.82
CA PRO A 466 -6.65 -14.96 -3.45
C PRO A 466 -7.31 -14.84 -4.83
N ALA A 467 -6.80 -15.63 -5.79
CA ALA A 467 -7.18 -15.54 -7.20
C ALA A 467 -8.66 -15.89 -7.50
N ALA A 468 -9.35 -16.52 -6.56
CA ALA A 468 -10.56 -17.32 -6.77
C ALA A 468 -11.82 -16.59 -7.30
N LYS A 469 -11.81 -15.26 -7.49
CA LYS A 469 -12.96 -14.53 -8.03
C LYS A 469 -12.76 -13.86 -9.39
N TYR A 470 -11.53 -13.59 -9.81
CA TYR A 470 -11.27 -12.78 -11.01
C TYR A 470 -11.00 -13.60 -12.27
N PHE A 471 -10.61 -14.86 -12.12
CA PHE A 471 -10.19 -15.73 -13.24
C PHE A 471 -11.23 -16.78 -13.63
N SER A 472 -12.46 -16.69 -13.12
CA SER A 472 -13.57 -17.61 -13.43
C SER A 472 -14.60 -17.02 -14.40
N GLN A 473 -14.15 -16.32 -15.44
CA GLN A 473 -14.97 -16.00 -16.63
C GLN A 473 -14.29 -16.48 -17.90
#